data_AF-A0A3B0VW18-F1
#
_entry.id   AF-A0A3B0VW18-F1
#
_cell.length_a   1.000
_cell.length_b   1.000
_cell.length_c   1.000
_cell.angle_alpha   90.00
_cell.angle_beta   90.00
_cell.angle_gamma   90.00
#
_symmetry.space_group_name_H-M   'P 1'
#
loop_
_entity.id
_entity.type
_entity.pdbx_description
1 polymer ?
#
loop_
_entity_poly.entity_id
_entity_poly.type
_entity_poly.pdbx_seq_one_letter_code
_entity_poly.pdbx_strand_id
1 'polypeptide(L)'
;MSKTQPLTAVDAAWLRMEDPTNLMMVSGIITFKEMIDFDHLKAVVQHRLLAFDRFRMRVMSSRMPFGQSYWETDATFDLNAHVHRIALPSPGNKAALQEMSSDLMSTPLDFSKPLWQMHLIENYEGGCAIMTRLHHCIADGMALVFVLLSLTDMIPGVPPPTGDGQMDETADKKEGLSNALNALVQQGAKTVGAMWQTSGKVASEGLEALINPAHAMELALKGTDTAVAA
;
A
#
# COMPACT_ATOMS: atom_id res chain seq x y z
N MET A 1 1.56 -14.29 25.95
CA MET A 1 1.51 -12.82 25.95
C MET A 1 1.54 -12.36 24.50
N SER A 2 0.75 -11.35 24.14
CA SER A 2 0.78 -10.74 22.79
C SER A 2 2.20 -10.22 22.50
N LYS A 3 2.67 -10.36 21.27
CA LYS A 3 3.98 -9.83 20.85
C LYS A 3 3.90 -8.31 20.85
N THR A 4 4.79 -7.65 21.58
CA THR A 4 4.86 -6.18 21.67
C THR A 4 6.18 -5.66 21.10
N GLN A 5 6.16 -4.47 20.50
CA GLN A 5 7.36 -3.81 19.96
C GLN A 5 7.29 -2.30 20.23
N PRO A 6 8.38 -1.63 20.63
CA PRO A 6 8.37 -0.18 20.76
C PRO A 6 8.16 0.49 19.40
N LEU A 7 7.57 1.69 19.40
CA LEU A 7 7.56 2.53 18.20
C LEU A 7 8.93 3.15 17.96
N THR A 8 9.26 3.39 16.69
CA THR A 8 10.42 4.23 16.35
C THR A 8 10.13 5.69 16.73
N ALA A 9 11.17 6.51 16.86
CA ALA A 9 11.01 7.93 17.19
C ALA A 9 10.19 8.68 16.14
N VAL A 10 10.33 8.30 14.86
CA VAL A 10 9.59 8.89 13.73
C VAL A 10 8.12 8.48 13.78
N ASP A 11 7.82 7.18 13.95
CA ASP A 11 6.44 6.69 14.05
C ASP A 11 5.69 7.34 15.22
N ALA A 12 6.37 7.48 16.36
CA ALA A 12 5.84 8.13 17.54
C ALA A 12 5.62 9.64 17.32
N ALA A 13 6.43 10.30 16.48
CA ALA A 13 6.21 11.69 16.12
C ALA A 13 4.94 11.86 15.28
N TRP A 14 4.72 11.00 14.29
CA TRP A 14 3.48 11.01 13.50
C TRP A 14 2.23 10.80 14.36
N LEU A 15 2.27 9.82 15.28
CA LEU A 15 1.18 9.60 16.22
C LEU A 15 0.88 10.78 17.14
N ARG A 16 1.89 11.58 17.50
CA ARG A 16 1.69 12.80 18.31
C ARG A 16 1.13 13.97 17.52
N MET A 17 1.21 13.94 16.20
CA MET A 17 0.65 14.95 15.31
C MET A 17 -0.80 14.66 14.93
N GLU A 18 -1.29 13.45 15.19
CA GLU A 18 -2.68 13.06 15.00
C GLU A 18 -3.60 13.93 15.87
N ASP A 19 -4.58 14.55 15.22
CA ASP A 19 -5.65 15.31 15.84
C ASP A 19 -6.95 15.09 15.06
N PRO A 20 -8.14 15.18 15.67
CA PRO A 20 -9.41 15.08 14.94
C PRO A 20 -9.55 16.02 13.73
N THR A 21 -8.78 17.11 13.69
CA THR A 21 -8.72 18.07 12.57
C THR A 21 -7.47 17.93 11.70
N ASN A 22 -6.53 17.06 12.07
CA ASN A 22 -5.30 16.77 11.33
C ASN A 22 -4.98 15.27 11.38
N LEU A 23 -5.59 14.51 10.47
CA LEU A 23 -5.39 13.07 10.36
C LEU A 23 -4.07 12.77 9.65
N MET A 24 -3.17 12.05 10.31
CA MET A 24 -1.87 11.63 9.81
C MET A 24 -2.01 10.39 8.94
N MET A 25 -2.73 10.57 7.84
CA MET A 25 -3.09 9.52 6.89
C MET A 25 -2.24 9.57 5.63
N VAL A 26 -1.78 8.40 5.19
CA VAL A 26 -1.21 8.20 3.85
C VAL A 26 -2.19 7.33 3.07
N SER A 27 -2.51 7.74 1.85
CA SER A 27 -3.44 7.02 0.98
C SER A 27 -2.87 6.84 -0.42
N GLY A 28 -3.23 5.75 -1.08
CA GLY A 28 -2.87 5.44 -2.45
C GLY A 28 -4.01 4.74 -3.16
N ILE A 29 -4.15 5.00 -4.46
CA ILE A 29 -5.22 4.45 -5.29
C ILE A 29 -4.59 3.75 -6.49
N ILE A 30 -5.01 2.50 -6.73
CA ILE A 30 -4.72 1.78 -7.97
C ILE A 30 -6.04 1.61 -8.73
N THR A 31 -6.06 1.93 -10.01
CA THR A 31 -7.23 1.74 -10.87
C THR A 31 -7.04 0.54 -11.80
N PHE A 32 -8.14 -0.14 -12.08
CA PHE A 32 -8.16 -1.34 -12.92
C PHE A 32 -9.24 -1.17 -13.98
N LYS A 33 -8.91 -1.58 -15.21
CA LYS A 33 -9.84 -1.54 -16.35
C LYS A 33 -10.98 -2.57 -16.22
N GLU A 34 -10.75 -3.60 -15.41
CA GLU A 34 -11.70 -4.68 -15.17
C GLU A 34 -12.02 -4.76 -13.68
N MET A 35 -13.15 -5.40 -13.36
CA MET A 35 -13.53 -5.67 -11.98
C MET A 35 -12.62 -6.73 -11.35
N ILE A 36 -12.09 -6.41 -10.18
CA ILE A 36 -11.39 -7.39 -9.33
C ILE A 36 -12.43 -8.14 -8.49
N ASP A 37 -12.29 -9.46 -8.44
CA ASP A 37 -13.05 -10.30 -7.51
C ASP A 37 -12.66 -9.99 -6.05
N PHE A 38 -13.67 -9.79 -5.20
CA PHE A 38 -13.44 -9.35 -3.82
C PHE A 38 -12.75 -10.42 -2.96
N ASP A 39 -13.04 -11.70 -3.19
CA ASP A 39 -12.40 -12.79 -2.47
C ASP A 39 -10.96 -12.99 -2.95
N HIS A 40 -10.67 -12.77 -4.24
CA HIS A 40 -9.32 -12.68 -4.76
C HIS A 40 -8.54 -11.56 -4.02
N LEU A 41 -9.09 -10.34 -3.94
CA LEU A 41 -8.44 -9.25 -3.24
C LEU A 41 -8.11 -9.63 -1.79
N LYS A 42 -9.07 -10.21 -1.06
CA LYS A 42 -8.86 -10.69 0.30
C LYS A 42 -7.75 -11.74 0.39
N ALA A 43 -7.68 -12.69 -0.55
CA ALA A 43 -6.63 -13.69 -0.59
C ALA A 43 -5.24 -13.05 -0.78
N VAL A 44 -5.13 -12.10 -1.71
CA VAL A 44 -3.88 -11.34 -1.94
C VAL A 44 -3.46 -10.59 -0.68
N VAL A 45 -4.38 -9.87 -0.02
CA VAL A 45 -4.08 -9.17 1.23
C VAL A 45 -3.66 -10.15 2.34
N GLN A 46 -4.39 -11.26 2.49
CA GLN A 46 -4.11 -12.28 3.50
C GLN A 46 -2.72 -12.90 3.34
N HIS A 47 -2.28 -13.16 2.10
CA HIS A 47 -1.01 -13.83 1.83
C HIS A 47 0.17 -12.90 1.67
N ARG A 48 -0.04 -11.68 1.14
CA ARG A 48 1.06 -10.75 0.81
C ARG A 48 1.19 -9.64 1.84
N LEU A 49 0.10 -8.96 2.18
CA LEU A 49 0.14 -7.86 3.16
C LEU A 49 0.34 -8.38 4.58
N LEU A 50 -0.42 -9.40 4.96
CA LEU A 50 -0.37 -9.94 6.32
C LEU A 50 0.83 -10.86 6.58
N ALA A 51 1.70 -11.06 5.58
CA ALA A 51 3.03 -11.63 5.79
C ALA A 51 3.93 -10.71 6.63
N PHE A 52 3.64 -9.40 6.65
CA PHE A 52 4.29 -8.44 7.52
C PHE A 52 3.49 -8.30 8.82
N ASP A 53 4.07 -8.75 9.93
CA ASP A 53 3.46 -8.69 11.28
C ASP A 53 2.85 -7.32 11.60
N ARG A 54 3.46 -6.22 11.11
CA ARG A 54 3.02 -4.84 11.35
C ARG A 54 1.55 -4.62 11.00
N PHE A 55 1.01 -5.24 9.94
CA PHE A 55 -0.40 -5.07 9.54
C PHE A 55 -1.38 -5.86 10.42
N ARG A 56 -0.88 -6.72 11.32
CA ARG A 56 -1.66 -7.40 12.37
C ARG A 56 -1.48 -6.75 13.75
N MET A 57 -0.77 -5.63 13.82
CA MET A 57 -0.49 -4.93 15.08
C MET A 57 -1.28 -3.62 15.18
N ARG A 58 -1.80 -3.35 16.37
CA ARG A 58 -2.41 -2.07 16.74
C ARG A 58 -1.47 -1.23 17.60
N VAL A 59 -1.71 0.06 17.66
CA VAL A 59 -0.94 0.99 18.51
C VAL A 59 -1.60 1.05 19.88
N MET A 60 -0.81 0.85 20.93
CA MET A 60 -1.24 0.96 22.32
C MET A 60 -0.52 2.13 22.98
N SER A 61 -1.27 2.99 23.67
CA SER A 61 -0.69 4.00 24.55
C SER A 61 -0.30 3.37 25.89
N SER A 62 0.85 3.77 26.42
CA SER A 62 1.23 3.34 27.77
C SER A 62 0.26 3.89 28.81
N ARG A 63 -0.09 3.06 29.79
CA ARG A 63 -0.91 3.46 30.94
C ARG A 63 -0.13 4.28 31.97
N MET A 64 1.20 4.32 31.85
CA MET A 64 2.06 5.11 32.72
C MET A 64 2.17 6.55 32.21
N PRO A 65 2.20 7.56 33.11
CA PRO A 65 2.52 8.93 32.72
C PRO A 65 3.83 8.98 31.94
N PHE A 66 3.82 9.63 30.77
CA PHE A 66 4.96 9.74 29.84
C PHE A 66 5.47 8.42 29.23
N GLY A 67 4.73 7.33 29.40
CA GLY A 67 5.10 6.06 28.79
C GLY A 67 4.94 6.12 27.26
N GLN A 68 5.90 5.52 26.56
CA GLN A 68 5.91 5.52 25.09
C GLN A 68 4.81 4.62 24.53
N SER A 69 4.22 5.03 23.41
CA SER A 69 3.35 4.14 22.64
C SER A 69 4.14 2.95 22.10
N TYR A 70 3.48 1.81 21.99
CA TYR A 70 4.06 0.58 21.46
C TYR A 70 3.07 -0.15 20.57
N TRP A 71 3.60 -0.99 19.68
CA TRP A 71 2.83 -1.91 18.87
C TRP A 71 2.49 -3.16 19.67
N GLU A 72 1.27 -3.64 19.52
CA GLU A 72 0.80 -4.92 20.08
C GLU A 72 0.12 -5.73 18.99
N THR A 73 0.41 -7.03 18.88
CA THR A 73 -0.38 -7.94 18.03
C THR A 73 -1.83 -7.97 18.47
N ASP A 74 -2.75 -7.68 17.54
CA ASP A 74 -4.18 -7.75 17.79
C ASP A 74 -4.64 -9.22 17.79
N ALA A 75 -5.01 -9.71 18.98
CA ALA A 75 -5.50 -11.08 19.15
C ALA A 75 -6.89 -11.32 18.51
N THR A 76 -7.60 -10.25 18.17
CA THR A 76 -8.94 -10.26 17.58
C THR A 76 -8.94 -9.77 16.14
N PHE A 77 -7.78 -9.76 15.49
CA PHE A 77 -7.63 -9.29 14.11
C PHE A 77 -8.62 -10.02 13.17
N ASP A 78 -9.43 -9.23 12.45
CA ASP A 78 -10.36 -9.70 11.43
C ASP A 78 -10.13 -8.92 10.14
N LEU A 79 -9.74 -9.62 9.08
CA LEU A 79 -9.50 -9.03 7.77
C LEU A 79 -10.73 -8.28 7.22
N ASN A 80 -11.94 -8.74 7.55
CA ASN A 80 -13.19 -8.09 7.08
C ASN A 80 -13.42 -6.72 7.73
N ALA A 81 -12.75 -6.43 8.86
CA ALA A 81 -12.77 -5.10 9.48
C ALA A 81 -11.85 -4.08 8.78
N HIS A 82 -10.99 -4.54 7.86
CA HIS A 82 -10.00 -3.71 7.16
C HIS A 82 -10.22 -3.66 5.65
N VAL A 83 -10.76 -4.72 5.04
CA VAL A 83 -11.01 -4.79 3.60
C VAL A 83 -12.51 -4.64 3.34
N HIS A 84 -12.87 -3.56 2.67
CA HIS A 84 -14.25 -3.17 2.40
C HIS A 84 -14.55 -3.17 0.91
N ARG A 85 -15.81 -3.41 0.57
CA ARG A 85 -16.34 -3.30 -0.79
C ARG A 85 -17.39 -2.20 -0.81
N ILE A 86 -17.19 -1.20 -1.66
CA ILE A 86 -18.10 -0.06 -1.82
C ILE A 86 -18.30 0.21 -3.31
N ALA A 87 -19.44 0.79 -3.67
CA ALA A 87 -19.75 1.11 -5.06
C ALA A 87 -19.64 2.61 -5.28
N LEU A 88 -18.92 3.01 -6.34
CA LEU A 88 -18.86 4.41 -6.75
C LEU A 88 -20.22 4.84 -7.31
N PRO A 89 -20.77 6.00 -6.89
CA PRO A 89 -22.03 6.48 -7.43
C PRO A 89 -21.89 6.85 -8.90
N SER A 90 -23.01 6.78 -9.63
CA SER A 90 -23.10 7.33 -10.99
C SER A 90 -22.64 8.79 -11.00
N PRO A 91 -21.83 9.24 -11.97
CA PRO A 91 -21.51 8.58 -13.25
C PRO A 91 -20.29 7.64 -13.24
N GLY A 92 -19.69 7.33 -12.08
CA GLY A 92 -18.57 6.38 -12.02
C GLY A 92 -17.28 6.90 -12.66
N ASN A 93 -17.06 8.22 -12.65
CA ASN A 93 -15.92 8.87 -13.30
C ASN A 93 -14.86 9.34 -12.28
N LYS A 94 -13.77 9.91 -12.78
CA LYS A 94 -12.68 10.46 -11.95
C LYS A 94 -13.14 11.47 -10.91
N ALA A 95 -14.09 12.34 -11.23
CA ALA A 95 -14.60 13.33 -10.28
C ALA A 95 -15.31 12.68 -9.10
N ALA A 96 -16.19 11.70 -9.37
CA ALA A 96 -16.85 10.92 -8.33
C ALA A 96 -15.83 10.15 -7.46
N LEU A 97 -14.80 9.57 -8.08
CA LEU A 97 -13.74 8.88 -7.34
C LEU A 97 -12.97 9.84 -6.43
N GLN A 98 -12.66 11.05 -6.90
CA GLN A 98 -11.97 12.07 -6.11
C GLN A 98 -12.82 12.53 -4.91
N GLU A 99 -14.12 12.72 -5.10
CA GLU A 99 -15.05 13.09 -4.02
C GLU A 99 -15.11 11.98 -2.95
N MET A 100 -15.34 10.74 -3.36
CA MET A 100 -15.31 9.58 -2.45
C MET A 100 -13.95 9.43 -1.75
N SER A 101 -12.85 9.64 -2.47
CA SER A 101 -11.51 9.57 -1.91
C SER A 101 -11.30 10.67 -0.86
N SER A 102 -11.81 11.88 -1.10
CA SER A 102 -11.79 12.99 -0.15
C SER A 102 -12.50 12.60 1.15
N ASP A 103 -13.73 12.09 1.05
CA ASP A 103 -14.52 11.66 2.22
C ASP A 103 -13.80 10.58 3.03
N LEU A 104 -13.25 9.58 2.33
CA LEU A 104 -12.47 8.52 2.97
C LEU A 104 -11.21 9.09 3.64
N MET A 105 -10.45 9.96 2.98
CA MET A 105 -9.26 10.58 3.57
C MET A 105 -9.56 11.44 4.80
N SER A 106 -10.75 12.06 4.85
CA SER A 106 -11.21 12.89 5.98
C SER A 106 -11.86 12.10 7.12
N THR A 107 -12.05 10.79 6.99
CA THR A 107 -12.65 9.95 8.04
C THR A 107 -11.55 9.33 8.90
N PRO A 108 -11.54 9.45 10.25
CA PRO A 108 -10.49 8.87 11.08
C PRO A 108 -10.48 7.32 11.06
N LEU A 109 -9.32 6.73 11.32
CA LEU A 109 -9.21 5.29 11.56
C LEU A 109 -9.57 4.94 13.01
N ASP A 110 -10.02 3.70 13.22
CA ASP A 110 -10.32 3.15 14.54
C ASP A 110 -9.04 2.68 15.24
N PHE A 111 -8.57 3.46 16.22
CA PHE A 111 -7.34 3.19 16.98
C PHE A 111 -7.39 1.94 17.86
N SER A 112 -8.54 1.28 17.99
CA SER A 112 -8.63 -0.02 18.67
C SER A 112 -8.10 -1.19 17.81
N LYS A 113 -7.84 -0.95 16.52
CA LYS A 113 -7.45 -1.93 15.50
C LYS A 113 -6.12 -1.54 14.82
N PRO A 114 -5.52 -2.43 14.00
CA PRO A 114 -4.43 -2.04 13.12
C PRO A 114 -4.81 -0.86 12.22
N LEU A 115 -3.96 0.15 12.15
CA LEU A 115 -4.30 1.45 11.56
C LEU A 115 -4.18 1.47 10.02
N TRP A 116 -4.93 0.61 9.35
CA TRP A 116 -5.03 0.59 7.89
C TRP A 116 -6.38 0.06 7.41
N GLN A 117 -6.78 0.45 6.20
CA GLN A 117 -7.93 -0.07 5.48
C GLN A 117 -7.64 -0.15 3.98
N MET A 118 -8.37 -1.02 3.31
CA MET A 118 -8.40 -1.14 1.86
C MET A 118 -9.85 -1.19 1.38
N HIS A 119 -10.18 -0.37 0.39
CA HIS A 119 -11.53 -0.25 -0.16
C HIS A 119 -11.47 -0.65 -1.63
N LEU A 120 -12.15 -1.75 -1.99
CA LEU A 120 -12.49 -2.05 -3.38
C LEU A 120 -13.68 -1.18 -3.77
N ILE A 121 -13.44 -0.22 -4.64
CA ILE A 121 -14.39 0.76 -5.16
C ILE A 121 -14.85 0.28 -6.54
N GLU A 122 -16.08 -0.22 -6.63
CA GLU A 122 -16.68 -0.73 -7.86
C GLU A 122 -17.16 0.42 -8.77
N ASN A 123 -17.37 0.13 -10.06
CA ASN A 123 -17.98 1.04 -11.05
C ASN A 123 -17.14 2.28 -11.41
N TYR A 124 -15.82 2.20 -11.29
CA TYR A 124 -14.93 3.26 -11.77
C TYR A 124 -14.56 3.02 -13.24
N GLU A 125 -15.06 3.88 -14.14
CA GLU A 125 -14.74 3.86 -15.59
C GLU A 125 -14.91 2.48 -16.26
N GLY A 126 -15.91 1.70 -15.81
CA GLY A 126 -16.20 0.34 -16.30
C GLY A 126 -15.43 -0.79 -15.61
N GLY A 127 -14.46 -0.46 -14.76
CA GLY A 127 -13.75 -1.39 -13.88
C GLY A 127 -13.88 -1.00 -12.41
N CYS A 128 -12.78 -1.04 -11.67
CA CYS A 128 -12.73 -0.70 -10.25
C CYS A 128 -11.49 0.10 -9.87
N ALA A 129 -11.51 0.68 -8.67
CA ALA A 129 -10.34 1.22 -8.02
C ALA A 129 -10.13 0.53 -6.66
N ILE A 130 -8.88 0.39 -6.23
CA ILE A 130 -8.53 -0.02 -4.87
C ILE A 130 -7.90 1.18 -4.19
N MET A 131 -8.56 1.70 -3.16
CA MET A 131 -8.01 2.73 -2.29
C MET A 131 -7.45 2.08 -1.04
N THR A 132 -6.14 2.21 -0.82
CA THR A 132 -5.49 1.81 0.44
C THR A 132 -5.19 3.06 1.23
N ARG A 133 -5.48 3.01 2.52
CA ARG A 133 -5.24 4.11 3.44
C ARG A 133 -4.69 3.57 4.75
N LEU A 134 -3.66 4.21 5.29
CA LEU A 134 -3.03 3.82 6.55
C LEU A 134 -2.56 5.03 7.34
N HIS A 135 -2.38 4.85 8.64
CA HIS A 135 -1.78 5.88 9.48
C HIS A 135 -0.26 5.95 9.22
N HIS A 136 0.29 7.16 9.19
CA HIS A 136 1.67 7.48 8.82
C HIS A 136 2.74 6.85 9.74
N CYS A 137 2.31 6.27 10.87
CA CYS A 137 3.17 5.50 11.76
C CYS A 137 3.46 4.07 11.26
N ILE A 138 2.70 3.57 10.27
CA ILE A 138 2.95 2.27 9.63
C ILE A 138 3.94 2.43 8.47
N ALA A 139 3.71 3.42 7.62
CA ALA A 139 4.48 3.66 6.41
C ALA A 139 4.37 5.13 6.00
N ASP A 140 5.43 5.65 5.38
CA ASP A 140 5.40 6.91 4.64
C ASP A 140 4.88 6.71 3.21
N GLY A 141 4.80 7.79 2.42
CA GLY A 141 4.32 7.74 1.03
C GLY A 141 5.09 6.76 0.14
N MET A 142 6.42 6.69 0.26
CA MET A 142 7.24 5.78 -0.55
C MET A 142 7.07 4.33 -0.11
N ALA A 143 7.07 4.09 1.20
CA ALA A 143 6.82 2.77 1.76
C ALA A 143 5.43 2.25 1.37
N LEU A 144 4.41 3.12 1.33
CA LEU A 144 3.07 2.73 0.85
C LEU A 144 3.10 2.30 -0.63
N VAL A 145 3.83 3.00 -1.50
CA VAL A 145 3.98 2.58 -2.90
C VAL A 145 4.58 1.17 -3.00
N PHE A 146 5.63 0.87 -2.22
CA PHE A 146 6.20 -0.48 -2.21
C PHE A 146 5.23 -1.54 -1.69
N VAL A 147 4.44 -1.21 -0.65
CA VAL A 147 3.37 -2.09 -0.16
C VAL A 147 2.37 -2.37 -1.27
N LEU A 148 1.87 -1.34 -1.94
CA LEU A 148 0.91 -1.48 -3.03
C LEU A 148 1.45 -2.32 -4.19
N LEU A 149 2.70 -2.07 -4.61
CA LEU A 149 3.35 -2.85 -5.67
C LEU A 149 3.56 -4.31 -5.25
N SER A 150 3.83 -4.60 -3.98
CA SER A 150 3.97 -5.98 -3.49
C SER A 150 2.67 -6.79 -3.59
N LEU A 151 1.52 -6.13 -3.70
CA LEU A 151 0.22 -6.77 -3.90
C LEU A 151 -0.05 -7.14 -5.37
N THR A 152 0.79 -6.67 -6.30
CA THR A 152 0.62 -6.86 -7.74
C THR A 152 1.59 -7.92 -8.28
N ASP A 153 1.26 -8.48 -9.44
CA ASP A 153 2.11 -9.43 -10.17
C ASP A 153 2.65 -8.79 -11.46
N MET A 154 3.88 -9.16 -11.82
CA MET A 154 4.53 -8.68 -13.05
C MET A 154 3.97 -9.33 -14.32
N ILE A 155 3.24 -10.45 -14.17
CA ILE A 155 2.69 -11.22 -15.28
C ILE A 155 1.16 -11.33 -15.08
N PRO A 156 0.35 -11.06 -16.11
CA PRO A 156 -1.10 -11.25 -16.04
C PRO A 156 -1.50 -12.70 -15.78
N GLY A 157 -2.64 -12.92 -15.12
CA GLY A 157 -3.26 -14.25 -14.98
C GLY A 157 -2.64 -15.16 -13.91
N VAL A 158 -1.79 -14.63 -13.04
CA VAL A 158 -1.32 -15.37 -11.86
C VAL A 158 -2.56 -15.67 -10.98
N PRO A 159 -2.83 -16.94 -10.66
CA PRO A 159 -3.96 -17.30 -9.82
C PRO A 159 -3.78 -16.75 -8.40
N PRO A 160 -4.87 -16.46 -7.68
CA PRO A 160 -4.77 -16.00 -6.31
C PRO A 160 -3.99 -17.03 -5.46
N PRO A 161 -3.19 -16.56 -4.49
CA PRO A 161 -2.54 -17.47 -3.56
C PRO A 161 -3.61 -18.29 -2.82
N THR A 162 -3.39 -19.61 -2.75
CA THR A 162 -4.31 -20.55 -2.10
C THR A 162 -3.69 -21.05 -0.78
N GLY A 163 -4.49 -21.04 0.30
CA GLY A 163 -4.10 -21.54 1.63
C GLY A 163 -4.66 -20.70 2.78
N ASP A 164 -4.69 -21.24 3.99
CA ASP A 164 -4.79 -20.44 5.20
C ASP A 164 -3.44 -19.75 5.40
N GLY A 165 -3.42 -18.42 5.57
CA GLY A 165 -2.19 -17.62 5.64
C GLY A 165 -1.25 -17.89 6.84
N GLN A 166 -1.20 -19.12 7.36
CA GLN A 166 -0.13 -19.66 8.17
C GLN A 166 1.06 -19.96 7.25
N MET A 167 1.90 -18.94 7.06
CA MET A 167 3.22 -19.13 6.47
C MET A 167 4.08 -19.93 7.46
N ASP A 168 4.39 -21.17 7.10
CA ASP A 168 5.35 -22.01 7.81
C ASP A 168 6.68 -21.26 8.00
N GLU A 169 7.12 -21.17 9.26
CA GLU A 169 8.19 -20.31 9.75
C GLU A 169 9.57 -20.87 9.37
N THR A 170 9.85 -20.99 8.07
CA THR A 170 11.18 -21.33 7.56
C THR A 170 11.93 -20.06 7.18
N ALA A 171 13.06 -19.84 7.84
CA ALA A 171 13.92 -18.66 7.74
C ALA A 171 14.37 -18.31 6.30
N ASP A 172 14.22 -19.25 5.37
CA ASP A 172 14.62 -19.18 3.96
C ASP A 172 13.75 -18.23 3.11
N LYS A 173 12.48 -17.98 3.49
CA LYS A 173 11.56 -17.14 2.70
C LYS A 173 11.58 -15.65 3.04
N LYS A 174 11.97 -15.29 4.27
CA LYS A 174 12.19 -13.88 4.65
C LYS A 174 13.31 -13.27 3.81
N GLU A 175 14.35 -14.04 3.54
CA GLU A 175 15.41 -13.62 2.63
C GLU A 175 14.87 -13.43 1.21
N GLY A 176 14.08 -14.36 0.67
CA GLY A 176 13.49 -14.25 -0.67
C GLY A 176 12.61 -13.00 -0.87
N LEU A 177 11.69 -12.73 0.06
CA LEU A 177 10.82 -11.54 -0.02
C LEU A 177 11.60 -10.25 0.30
N SER A 178 12.54 -10.28 1.24
CA SER A 178 13.42 -9.13 1.48
C SER A 178 14.31 -8.85 0.27
N ASN A 179 14.74 -9.88 -0.46
CA ASN A 179 15.55 -9.75 -1.66
C ASN A 179 14.71 -9.24 -2.82
N ALA A 180 13.44 -9.66 -2.93
CA ALA A 180 12.50 -9.12 -3.91
C ALA A 180 12.16 -7.65 -3.63
N LEU A 181 11.87 -7.30 -2.37
CA LEU A 181 11.66 -5.91 -1.94
C LEU A 181 12.93 -5.07 -2.11
N ASN A 182 14.09 -5.59 -1.73
CA ASN A 182 15.38 -4.92 -1.94
C ASN A 182 15.68 -4.77 -3.43
N ALA A 183 15.31 -5.73 -4.27
CA ALA A 183 15.44 -5.61 -5.72
C ALA A 183 14.51 -4.51 -6.26
N LEU A 184 13.25 -4.46 -5.83
CA LEU A 184 12.30 -3.38 -6.18
C LEU A 184 12.76 -2.01 -5.67
N VAL A 185 13.25 -1.92 -4.44
CA VAL A 185 13.80 -0.70 -3.84
C VAL A 185 15.07 -0.27 -4.56
N GLN A 186 15.98 -1.19 -4.89
CA GLN A 186 17.18 -0.87 -5.66
C GLN A 186 16.85 -0.50 -7.10
N GLN A 187 15.84 -1.12 -7.71
CA GLN A 187 15.37 -0.75 -9.05
C GLN A 187 14.75 0.65 -9.03
N GLY A 188 13.88 0.94 -8.05
CA GLY A 188 13.29 2.27 -7.84
C GLY A 188 14.35 3.34 -7.53
N ALA A 189 15.31 3.03 -6.66
CA ALA A 189 16.40 3.94 -6.30
C ALA A 189 17.37 4.20 -7.46
N LYS A 190 17.69 3.20 -8.28
CA LYS A 190 18.52 3.37 -9.48
C LYS A 190 17.81 4.23 -10.53
N THR A 191 16.51 4.04 -10.72
CA THR A 191 15.70 4.85 -11.64
C THR A 191 15.60 6.30 -11.16
N VAL A 192 15.32 6.53 -9.88
CA VAL A 192 15.30 7.88 -9.28
C VAL A 192 16.68 8.55 -9.30
N GLY A 193 17.75 7.82 -9.00
CA GLY A 193 19.13 8.33 -9.03
C GLY A 193 19.62 8.69 -10.43
N ALA A 194 19.28 7.90 -11.45
CA ALA A 194 19.55 8.22 -12.85
C ALA A 194 18.71 9.43 -13.33
N MET A 195 17.49 9.59 -12.82
CA MET A 195 16.61 10.73 -13.10
C MET A 195 17.11 12.04 -12.47
N TRP A 196 17.75 12.01 -11.29
CA TRP A 196 18.31 13.20 -10.64
C TRP A 196 19.59 13.74 -11.29
N GLN A 197 20.32 12.93 -12.07
CA GLN A 197 21.47 13.42 -12.85
C GLN A 197 21.06 14.09 -14.17
N THR A 198 19.78 14.04 -14.56
CA THR A 198 19.29 14.53 -15.86
C THR A 198 18.25 15.64 -15.65
N SER A 199 18.71 16.89 -15.63
CA SER A 199 17.93 18.07 -15.23
C SER A 199 16.65 18.32 -16.05
N GLY A 200 15.54 18.50 -15.33
CA GLY A 200 14.48 19.47 -15.65
C GLY A 200 13.25 18.99 -16.43
N LYS A 201 13.39 18.09 -17.41
CA LYS A 201 12.26 17.70 -18.29
C LYS A 201 11.75 16.26 -18.11
N VAL A 202 12.50 15.37 -17.46
CA VAL A 202 12.14 13.95 -17.26
C VAL A 202 11.43 13.69 -15.93
N ALA A 203 11.46 14.66 -15.00
CA ALA A 203 10.85 14.49 -13.68
C ALA A 203 9.31 14.32 -13.73
N SER A 204 8.63 14.89 -14.75
CA SER A 204 7.20 14.69 -14.95
C SER A 204 6.88 13.30 -15.52
N GLU A 205 7.64 12.83 -16.52
CA GLU A 205 7.44 11.52 -17.13
C GLU A 205 7.84 10.36 -16.19
N GLY A 206 8.86 10.56 -15.34
CA GLY A 206 9.24 9.59 -14.31
C GLY A 206 8.20 9.47 -13.19
N LEU A 207 7.55 10.58 -12.82
CA LEU A 207 6.42 10.56 -11.90
C LEU A 207 5.19 9.91 -12.55
N GLU A 208 4.94 10.16 -13.85
CA GLU A 208 3.89 9.48 -14.61
C GLU A 208 4.17 7.97 -14.76
N ALA A 209 5.41 7.54 -14.94
CA ALA A 209 5.79 6.12 -14.99
C ALA A 209 5.61 5.41 -13.64
N LEU A 210 5.81 6.11 -12.52
CA LEU A 210 5.51 5.61 -11.17
C LEU A 210 4.00 5.55 -10.90
N ILE A 211 3.24 6.49 -11.43
CA ILE A 211 1.77 6.56 -11.29
C ILE A 211 1.07 5.59 -12.28
N ASN A 212 1.72 5.26 -13.39
CA ASN A 212 1.20 4.37 -14.43
C ASN A 212 2.26 3.33 -14.85
N PRO A 213 2.30 2.15 -14.18
CA PRO A 213 3.29 1.11 -14.46
C PRO A 213 3.25 0.59 -15.91
N ALA A 214 2.08 0.64 -16.57
CA ALA A 214 1.95 0.28 -17.98
C ALA A 214 2.68 1.28 -18.90
N HIS A 215 2.73 2.56 -18.51
CA HIS A 215 3.50 3.58 -19.23
C HIS A 215 5.01 3.37 -19.08
N ALA A 216 5.47 2.93 -17.89
CA ALA A 216 6.86 2.56 -17.67
C ALA A 216 7.31 1.41 -18.59
N MET A 217 6.44 0.40 -18.81
CA MET A 217 6.70 -0.68 -19.76
C MET A 217 6.68 -0.21 -21.22
N GLU A 218 5.75 0.68 -21.59
CA GLU A 218 5.69 1.25 -22.95
C GLU A 218 6.93 2.10 -23.28
N LEU A 219 7.43 2.88 -22.31
CA LEU A 219 8.67 3.63 -22.42
C LEU A 219 9.90 2.71 -22.54
N ALA A 220 9.92 1.60 -21.80
CA ALA A 220 10.98 0.60 -21.89
C ALA A 220 11.01 -0.07 -23.29
N LEU A 221 9.85 -0.37 -23.86
CA LEU A 221 9.72 -0.94 -25.20
C LEU A 221 10.07 0.07 -26.31
N LYS A 222 9.67 1.34 -26.18
CA LYS A 222 10.09 2.41 -27.12
C LYS A 222 11.58 2.73 -27.01
N GLY A 223 12.16 2.61 -25.82
CA GLY A 223 13.59 2.79 -25.57
C GLY A 223 14.46 1.69 -26.20
N THR A 224 13.92 0.47 -26.36
CA THR A 224 14.62 -0.60 -27.09
C THR A 224 14.65 -0.37 -28.61
N ASP A 225 13.62 0.27 -29.19
CA ASP A 225 13.60 0.55 -30.64
C ASP A 225 14.55 1.68 -31.03
N THR A 226 14.78 2.67 -30.16
CA THR A 226 15.74 3.76 -30.40
C THR A 226 17.19 3.35 -30.17
N ALA A 227 17.44 2.35 -29.31
CA ALA A 227 18.78 1.79 -29.09
C ALA A 227 19.25 0.85 -30.22
N VAL A 228 18.34 0.34 -31.06
CA VAL A 228 18.67 -0.52 -32.21
C VAL A 228 18.87 0.31 -33.49
N ALA A 229 18.52 1.60 -33.49
CA ALA A 229 18.64 2.51 -34.62
C ALA A 229 19.81 3.53 -34.51
N ALA A 230 20.75 3.32 -33.56
CA ALA A 230 21.94 4.16 -33.35
C ALA A 230 23.24 3.36 -33.55
#